data_AF-A0A1I6QKD2-F1
#
_entry.id   AF-A0A1I6QKD2-F1
#
_cell.length_a   1.000
_cell.length_b   1.000
_cell.length_c   1.000
_cell.angle_alpha   90.00
_cell.angle_beta   90.00
_cell.angle_gamma   90.00
#
_symmetry.space_group_name_H-M   'P 1'
#
loop_
_entity.id
_entity.type
_entity.pdbx_description
1 polymer ?
#
loop_
_entity_poly.entity_id
_entity_poly.type
_entity_poly.pdbx_seq_one_letter_code
_entity_poly.pdbx_strand_id
1 'polypeptide(L)'
;MINLIGTYEAKADAKGRIVLSAALKKQLLPMLQDGFVLKRSVFQPCLELYPMSEWNVLMAQVNKLNRFVKKNNDFIRRFTAGVKIVELDASGRLLIPKDLQMFAEIDKNVVFSSAVNIIEIWDKDKYEKAIDDSTDEFGSLAEEVMGNVTGDQDGIS
;
A
#
# COMPACT_ATOMS: atom_id res chain seq x y z
N MET A 1 -7.51 1.64 -15.46
CA MET A 1 -6.45 0.96 -14.70
C MET A 1 -5.50 2.02 -14.19
N ILE A 2 -5.23 2.01 -12.89
CA ILE A 2 -4.36 3.00 -12.24
C ILE A 2 -2.93 2.49 -12.30
N ASN A 3 -2.00 3.38 -12.65
CA ASN A 3 -0.59 3.07 -12.70
C ASN A 3 0.16 4.10 -11.87
N LEU A 4 0.62 3.68 -10.69
CA LEU A 4 1.37 4.52 -9.76
C LEU A 4 2.85 4.17 -9.90
N ILE A 5 3.67 5.20 -10.10
CA ILE A 5 5.10 5.01 -10.36
C ILE A 5 5.91 5.93 -9.46
N GLY A 6 6.98 5.36 -8.91
CA GLY A 6 8.05 6.08 -8.24
C GLY A 6 8.07 5.91 -6.73
N THR A 7 9.21 6.33 -6.16
CA THR A 7 9.49 6.37 -4.73
C THR A 7 9.76 7.83 -4.35
N TYR A 8 9.11 8.30 -3.29
CA TYR A 8 9.14 9.70 -2.88
C TYR A 8 9.39 9.83 -1.38
N GLU A 9 10.36 10.65 -1.02
CA GLU A 9 10.61 10.99 0.38
C GLU A 9 9.75 12.18 0.83
N ALA A 10 9.32 12.15 2.08
CA ALA A 10 8.61 13.22 2.74
C ALA A 10 8.93 13.28 4.23
N LYS A 11 8.40 14.29 4.91
CA LYS A 11 8.49 14.41 6.38
C LYS A 11 7.11 14.48 7.00
N ALA A 12 6.91 13.70 8.05
CA ALA A 12 5.75 13.81 8.92
C ALA A 12 5.92 15.02 9.86
N ASP A 13 4.86 15.78 10.05
CA ASP A 13 4.80 16.78 11.11
C ASP A 13 4.45 16.14 12.47
N ALA A 14 4.48 16.93 13.54
CA ALA A 14 4.19 16.45 14.90
C ALA A 14 2.77 15.87 15.09
N LYS A 15 1.88 16.02 14.11
CA LYS A 15 0.52 15.48 14.11
C LYS A 15 0.35 14.29 13.14
N GLY A 16 1.43 13.82 12.53
CA GLY A 16 1.39 12.73 11.54
C GLY A 16 0.86 13.18 10.17
N ARG A 17 0.86 14.49 9.87
CA ARG A 17 0.48 15.00 8.54
C ARG A 17 1.69 15.02 7.63
N ILE A 18 1.52 14.56 6.41
CA ILE A 18 2.58 14.43 5.43
C ILE A 18 2.14 15.09 4.14
N VAL A 19 3.00 15.96 3.60
CA VAL A 19 2.79 16.58 2.30
C VAL A 19 3.27 15.61 1.23
N LEU A 20 2.38 15.21 0.31
CA LEU A 20 2.77 14.38 -0.82
C LEU A 20 3.64 15.18 -1.82
N SER A 21 4.53 14.50 -2.54
CA SER A 21 5.31 15.11 -3.62
C SER A 21 4.37 15.63 -4.72
N ALA A 22 4.77 16.68 -5.45
CA ALA A 22 3.95 17.22 -6.54
C ALA A 22 3.67 16.17 -7.62
N ALA A 23 4.64 15.30 -7.91
CA ALA A 23 4.51 14.21 -8.86
C ALA A 23 3.48 13.17 -8.39
N LEU A 24 3.56 12.72 -7.13
CA LEU A 24 2.61 11.75 -6.57
C LEU A 24 1.20 12.33 -6.48
N LYS A 25 1.07 13.60 -6.04
CA LYS A 25 -0.20 14.33 -6.06
C LYS A 25 -0.85 14.30 -7.44
N LYS A 26 -0.09 14.60 -8.49
CA LYS A 26 -0.59 14.61 -9.87
C LYS A 26 -1.14 13.25 -10.30
N GLN A 27 -0.47 12.16 -9.91
CA GLN A 27 -0.93 10.80 -10.19
C GLN A 27 -2.21 10.45 -9.42
N LEU A 28 -2.38 10.97 -8.20
CA LEU A 28 -3.55 10.73 -7.35
C LEU A 28 -4.76 11.64 -7.63
N LEU A 29 -4.57 12.76 -8.35
CA LEU A 29 -5.63 13.72 -8.68
C LEU A 29 -6.92 13.08 -9.23
N PRO A 30 -6.86 12.11 -10.17
CA PRO A 30 -8.07 11.49 -10.72
C PRO A 30 -8.90 10.71 -9.70
N MET A 31 -8.33 10.43 -8.52
CA MET A 31 -8.86 9.50 -7.53
C MET A 31 -9.33 10.19 -6.25
N LEU A 32 -9.09 11.50 -6.13
CA LEU A 32 -9.36 12.25 -4.89
C LEU A 32 -10.83 12.26 -4.50
N GLN A 33 -11.74 12.19 -5.49
CA GLN A 33 -13.19 12.28 -5.24
C GLN A 33 -13.72 11.07 -4.46
N ASP A 34 -13.17 9.88 -4.71
CA ASP A 34 -13.60 8.65 -4.04
C ASP A 34 -12.85 8.40 -2.73
N GLY A 35 -11.80 9.18 -2.47
CA GLY A 35 -10.94 9.05 -1.31
C GLY A 35 -10.05 7.81 -1.34
N PHE A 36 -9.42 7.54 -0.20
CA PHE A 36 -8.46 6.47 -0.05
C PHE A 36 -8.76 5.62 1.17
N VAL A 37 -8.23 4.39 1.15
CA VAL A 37 -8.24 3.49 2.29
C VAL A 37 -6.81 3.24 2.72
N LEU A 38 -6.53 3.51 3.99
CA LEU A 38 -5.24 3.25 4.61
C LEU A 38 -5.35 2.02 5.51
N LYS A 39 -4.44 1.06 5.32
CA LYS A 39 -4.38 -0.15 6.13
C LYS A 39 -2.96 -0.51 6.52
N ARG A 40 -2.84 -1.49 7.42
CA ARG A 40 -1.57 -2.12 7.78
C ARG A 40 -1.13 -3.09 6.69
N SER A 41 0.17 -3.13 6.38
CA SER A 41 0.72 -4.19 5.54
C SER A 41 0.70 -5.53 6.26
N VAL A 42 0.59 -6.61 5.47
CA VAL A 42 0.54 -7.99 5.99
C VAL A 42 1.93 -8.52 6.28
N PHE A 43 2.89 -8.18 5.42
CA PHE A 43 4.22 -8.79 5.43
C PHE A 43 5.30 -7.84 5.96
N GLN A 44 5.01 -6.55 6.01
CA GLN A 44 5.98 -5.52 6.34
C GLN A 44 5.46 -4.55 7.39
N PRO A 45 6.32 -3.93 8.20
CA PRO A 45 5.93 -2.93 9.18
C PRO A 45 5.70 -1.56 8.52
N CYS A 46 4.83 -1.52 7.51
CA CYS A 46 4.46 -0.34 6.73
C CYS A 46 2.95 -0.22 6.57
N LEU A 47 2.48 0.88 6.01
CA LEU A 47 1.07 1.08 5.67
C LEU A 47 0.86 0.95 4.16
N GLU A 48 -0.35 0.60 3.77
CA GLU A 48 -0.77 0.54 2.37
C GLU A 48 -1.93 1.51 2.17
N LEU A 49 -1.74 2.46 1.26
CA LEU A 49 -2.73 3.43 0.82
C LEU A 49 -3.32 2.97 -0.51
N TYR A 50 -4.57 2.54 -0.45
CA TYR A 50 -5.36 2.14 -1.60
C TYR A 50 -6.20 3.30 -2.08
N PRO A 51 -6.20 3.59 -3.39
CA PRO A 51 -7.34 4.27 -3.96
C PRO A 51 -8.62 3.43 -3.78
N MET A 52 -9.75 4.09 -3.55
CA MET A 52 -11.01 3.40 -3.23
C MET A 52 -11.40 2.34 -4.28
N SER A 53 -11.15 2.60 -5.57
CA SER A 53 -11.40 1.65 -6.65
C SER A 53 -10.64 0.33 -6.48
N GLU A 54 -9.36 0.39 -6.12
CA GLU A 54 -8.51 -0.78 -5.92
C GLU A 54 -8.85 -1.51 -4.62
N TRP A 55 -9.20 -0.76 -3.58
CA TRP A 55 -9.73 -1.34 -2.34
C TRP A 55 -10.99 -2.17 -2.57
N ASN A 56 -11.92 -1.66 -3.39
CA ASN A 56 -13.16 -2.37 -3.73
C ASN A 56 -12.89 -3.67 -4.49
N VAL A 57 -11.94 -3.66 -5.42
CA VAL A 57 -11.52 -4.87 -6.16
C VAL A 57 -10.97 -5.92 -5.19
N LEU A 58 -10.08 -5.52 -4.29
CA LEU A 58 -9.50 -6.41 -3.27
C LEU A 58 -10.58 -6.97 -2.32
N MET A 59 -11.46 -6.11 -1.81
CA MET A 59 -12.51 -6.52 -0.89
C MET A 59 -13.56 -7.43 -1.54
N ALA A 60 -13.80 -7.29 -2.85
CA ALA A 60 -14.63 -8.23 -3.59
C ALA A 60 -14.04 -9.65 -3.59
N GLN A 61 -12.71 -9.80 -3.58
CA GLN A 61 -12.06 -11.11 -3.45
C GLN A 61 -12.15 -11.64 -2.02
N VAL A 62 -11.87 -10.79 -1.03
CA VAL A 62 -11.95 -11.15 0.40
C VAL A 62 -13.37 -11.58 0.79
N ASN A 63 -14.40 -10.94 0.23
CA ASN A 63 -15.80 -11.26 0.48
C ASN A 63 -16.25 -12.63 -0.07
N LYS A 64 -15.48 -13.25 -0.98
CA LYS A 64 -15.76 -14.61 -1.47
C LYS A 64 -15.34 -15.71 -0.48
N LEU A 65 -14.60 -15.37 0.57
CA LEU A 65 -14.14 -16.34 1.55
C LEU A 65 -15.31 -16.88 2.39
N ASN A 66 -15.37 -18.21 2.54
CA ASN A 66 -16.40 -18.86 3.34
C ASN A 66 -16.27 -18.49 4.83
N ARG A 67 -17.30 -17.82 5.38
CA ARG A 67 -17.37 -17.33 6.77
C ARG A 67 -17.63 -18.44 7.80
N PHE A 68 -17.89 -19.67 7.40
CA PHE A 68 -17.98 -20.82 8.31
C PHE A 68 -16.62 -21.49 8.56
N VAL A 69 -15.59 -21.13 7.79
CA VAL A 69 -14.22 -21.60 8.02
C VAL A 69 -13.53 -20.64 8.98
N LYS A 70 -13.16 -21.12 10.19
CA LYS A 70 -12.53 -20.28 11.22
C LYS A 70 -11.30 -19.52 10.71
N LYS A 71 -10.42 -20.19 9.94
CA LYS A 71 -9.22 -19.59 9.35
C LYS A 71 -9.55 -18.37 8.48
N ASN A 72 -10.63 -18.42 7.71
CA ASN A 72 -11.06 -17.31 6.86
C ASN A 72 -11.52 -16.12 7.70
N ASN A 73 -12.28 -16.35 8.77
CA ASN A 73 -12.69 -15.27 9.67
C ASN A 73 -11.50 -14.63 10.39
N ASP A 74 -10.55 -15.44 10.86
CA ASP A 74 -9.33 -14.94 11.50
C ASP A 74 -8.50 -14.10 10.52
N PHE A 75 -8.39 -14.55 9.26
CA PHE A 75 -7.76 -13.79 8.19
C PHE A 75 -8.48 -12.47 7.93
N ILE A 76 -9.79 -12.48 7.65
CA ILE A 76 -10.58 -11.26 7.38
C ILE A 76 -10.43 -10.27 8.52
N ARG A 77 -10.53 -10.73 9.77
CA ARG A 77 -10.40 -9.88 10.96
C ARG A 77 -9.03 -9.21 11.03
N ARG A 78 -7.95 -9.95 10.78
CA ARG A 78 -6.58 -9.40 10.79
C ARG A 78 -6.34 -8.48 9.60
N PHE A 79 -6.79 -8.88 8.42
CA PHE A 79 -6.61 -8.15 7.17
C PHE A 79 -7.33 -6.78 7.17
N THR A 80 -8.49 -6.72 7.82
CA THR A 80 -9.29 -5.50 7.95
C THR A 80 -9.03 -4.74 9.26
N ALA A 81 -8.10 -5.19 10.08
CA ALA A 81 -7.80 -4.56 11.35
C ALA A 81 -7.19 -3.16 11.16
N GLY A 82 -7.78 -2.16 11.79
CA GLY A 82 -7.26 -0.80 11.76
C GLY A 82 -7.40 -0.08 10.42
N VAL A 83 -8.14 -0.64 9.46
CA VAL A 83 -8.44 0.04 8.18
C VAL A 83 -9.16 1.36 8.43
N LYS A 84 -8.75 2.42 7.73
CA LYS A 84 -9.33 3.76 7.83
C LYS A 84 -9.57 4.35 6.44
N ILE A 85 -10.70 5.02 6.27
CA ILE A 85 -10.89 5.91 5.12
C ILE A 85 -10.15 7.20 5.43
N VAL A 86 -9.37 7.69 4.46
CA VAL A 86 -8.57 8.91 4.56
C VAL A 86 -8.71 9.73 3.30
N GLU A 87 -8.57 11.04 3.45
CA GLU A 87 -8.64 12.02 2.37
C GLU A 87 -7.38 12.89 2.38
N LEU A 88 -7.11 13.53 1.25
CA LEU A 88 -6.13 14.60 1.19
C LEU A 88 -6.82 15.93 1.48
N ASP A 89 -6.21 16.75 2.32
CA ASP A 89 -6.70 18.10 2.53
C ASP A 89 -6.47 18.99 1.28
N ALA A 90 -7.02 20.21 1.30
CA ALA A 90 -6.87 21.17 0.20
C ALA A 90 -5.41 21.53 -0.15
N SER A 91 -4.46 21.27 0.76
CA SER A 91 -3.02 21.45 0.53
C SER A 91 -2.32 20.17 0.03
N GLY A 92 -3.09 19.10 -0.18
CA GLY A 92 -2.61 17.77 -0.56
C GLY A 92 -1.81 17.11 0.56
N ARG A 93 -2.16 17.34 1.83
CA ARG A 93 -1.59 16.63 2.97
C ARG A 93 -2.45 15.42 3.31
N LEU A 94 -1.79 14.31 3.57
CA LEU A 94 -2.37 13.11 4.15
C LEU A 94 -2.16 13.13 5.67
N LEU A 95 -3.21 12.91 6.45
CA LEU A 95 -3.09 12.68 7.89
C LEU A 95 -3.02 11.16 8.14
N ILE A 96 -1.92 10.67 8.71
CA ILE A 96 -1.83 9.29 9.17
C ILE A 96 -2.48 9.18 10.56
N PRO A 97 -3.51 8.33 10.74
CA PRO A 97 -4.08 8.05 12.05
C PRO A 97 -3.02 7.49 13.02
N LYS A 98 -3.04 7.94 14.27
CA LYS A 98 -2.00 7.63 15.26
C LYS A 98 -1.78 6.12 15.48
N ASP A 99 -2.83 5.32 15.44
CA ASP A 99 -2.75 3.86 15.57
C ASP A 99 -2.03 3.18 14.41
N LEU A 100 -2.15 3.75 13.20
CA LEU A 100 -1.43 3.29 12.02
C LEU A 100 0.00 3.82 12.00
N GLN A 101 0.22 5.06 12.44
CA GLN A 101 1.56 5.62 12.61
C GLN A 101 2.39 4.77 13.58
N MET A 102 1.81 4.38 14.73
CA MET A 102 2.46 3.51 15.71
C MET A 102 2.76 2.12 15.14
N PHE A 103 1.85 1.55 14.34
CA PHE A 103 2.06 0.23 13.73
C PHE A 103 3.23 0.23 12.75
N ALA A 104 3.32 1.24 11.88
CA ALA A 104 4.41 1.36 10.92
C ALA A 104 5.69 1.93 11.53
N GLU A 105 5.64 2.33 12.81
CA GLU A 105 6.73 2.99 13.54
C GLU A 105 7.28 4.21 12.79
N ILE A 106 6.39 4.97 12.15
CA ILE A 106 6.74 6.19 11.44
C ILE A 106 7.00 7.30 12.46
N ASP A 107 8.25 7.75 12.54
CA ASP A 107 8.63 8.92 13.33
C ASP A 107 8.55 10.21 12.50
N LYS A 108 9.56 10.44 11.66
CA LYS A 108 9.75 11.72 10.97
C LYS A 108 9.98 11.60 9.48
N ASN A 109 10.91 10.76 9.05
CA ASN A 109 11.26 10.61 7.63
C ASN A 109 10.40 9.51 7.03
N VAL A 110 9.66 9.83 5.98
CA VAL A 110 8.68 8.94 5.38
C VAL A 110 9.07 8.65 3.94
N VAL A 111 8.90 7.40 3.52
CA VAL A 111 8.98 6.99 2.12
C VAL A 111 7.60 6.57 1.63
N PHE A 112 7.16 7.15 0.51
CA PHE A 112 6.05 6.66 -0.28
C PHE A 112 6.62 5.84 -1.44
N SER A 113 6.35 4.54 -1.47
CA SER A 113 6.79 3.66 -2.56
C SER A 113 5.57 3.16 -3.32
N SER A 114 5.56 3.32 -4.64
CA SER A 114 4.48 2.77 -5.46
C SER A 114 4.66 1.25 -5.60
N ALA A 115 3.65 0.49 -5.24
CA ALA A 115 3.62 -0.96 -5.38
C ALA A 115 2.43 -1.34 -6.27
N VAL A 116 2.69 -1.45 -7.58
CA VAL A 116 1.67 -1.71 -8.60
C VAL A 116 0.59 -0.60 -8.64
N ASN A 117 -0.56 -0.85 -8.01
CA ASN A 117 -1.76 0.00 -8.02
C ASN A 117 -2.01 0.68 -6.67
N ILE A 118 -1.11 0.51 -5.71
CA ILE A 118 -1.18 1.10 -4.38
C ILE A 118 0.10 1.87 -4.04
N ILE A 119 0.06 2.59 -2.92
CA ILE A 119 1.24 3.23 -2.35
C ILE A 119 1.51 2.62 -0.99
N GLU A 120 2.71 2.13 -0.77
CA GLU A 120 3.18 1.80 0.56
C GLU A 120 3.77 3.05 1.24
N ILE A 121 3.52 3.20 2.53
CA ILE A 121 4.00 4.31 3.35
C ILE A 121 4.85 3.74 4.48
N TRP A 122 6.10 4.18 4.52
CA TRP A 122 7.14 3.60 5.35
C TRP A 122 7.83 4.66 6.21
N ASP A 123 8.35 4.23 7.36
CA ASP A 123 9.51 4.90 7.93
C ASP A 123 10.72 4.68 7.01
N LYS A 124 11.53 5.73 6.80
CA LYS A 124 12.64 5.70 5.84
C LYS A 124 13.64 4.59 6.15
N ASP A 125 14.09 4.45 7.39
CA ASP A 125 15.17 3.51 7.72
C ASP A 125 14.68 2.07 7.57
N LYS A 126 13.39 1.83 7.84
CA LYS A 126 12.73 0.55 7.61
C LYS A 126 12.58 0.19 6.14
N TYR A 127 12.27 1.18 5.30
CA TYR A 127 12.18 0.99 3.85
C TYR A 127 13.54 0.57 3.29
N GLU A 128 14.60 1.33 3.58
CA GLU A 128 15.95 1.01 3.09
C GLU A 128 16.39 -0.39 3.54
N LYS A 129 16.15 -0.73 4.82
CA LYS A 129 16.44 -2.07 5.34
C LYS A 129 15.67 -3.16 4.59
N ALA A 130 14.38 -2.97 4.33
CA ALA A 130 13.55 -3.97 3.64
C ALA A 130 13.99 -4.21 2.19
N ILE A 131 14.52 -3.17 1.52
CA ILE A 131 15.07 -3.30 0.17
C ILE A 131 16.47 -3.92 0.20
N ASP A 132 17.34 -3.51 1.12
CA ASP A 132 18.71 -4.04 1.27
C ASP A 132 18.73 -5.51 1.69
N ASP A 133 17.87 -5.92 2.64
CA ASP A 133 17.76 -7.32 3.08
C ASP A 133 17.33 -8.27 1.93
N SER A 134 16.87 -7.72 0.79
CA SER A 134 16.41 -8.48 -0.37
C SER A 134 17.41 -8.59 -1.52
N THR A 135 18.54 -7.87 -1.51
CA THR A 135 19.40 -7.73 -2.71
C THR A 135 20.13 -9.00 -3.11
N ASP A 136 20.54 -9.83 -2.15
CA ASP A 136 21.32 -11.05 -2.43
C ASP A 136 20.45 -12.20 -2.99
N GLU A 137 19.12 -12.13 -2.82
CA GLU A 137 18.17 -13.15 -3.28
C GLU A 137 17.24 -12.65 -4.41
N PHE A 138 17.26 -11.35 -4.74
CA PHE A 138 16.32 -10.77 -5.70
C PHE A 138 16.41 -11.41 -7.08
N GLY A 139 17.61 -11.75 -7.56
CA GLY A 139 17.78 -12.41 -8.86
C GLY A 139 17.06 -13.76 -8.94
N SER A 140 17.22 -14.59 -7.91
CA SER A 140 16.56 -15.90 -7.82
C SER A 140 15.06 -15.76 -7.63
N LEU A 141 14.62 -14.81 -6.80
CA LEU A 141 13.20 -14.50 -6.61
C LEU A 141 12.54 -14.03 -7.92
N ALA A 142 13.23 -13.18 -8.68
CA ALA A 142 12.75 -12.71 -9.97
C ALA A 142 12.61 -13.86 -10.96
N GLU A 143 13.55 -14.80 -10.98
CA GLU A 143 13.45 -16.01 -11.81
C GLU A 143 12.30 -16.92 -11.38
N GLU A 144 12.11 -17.16 -10.08
CA GLU A 144 11.01 -17.99 -9.57
C GLU A 144 9.64 -17.41 -9.93
N VAL A 145 9.48 -16.09 -9.76
CA VAL A 145 8.19 -15.40 -9.94
C VAL A 145 7.90 -15.11 -11.42
N MET A 146 8.90 -14.64 -12.17
CA MET A 146 8.72 -14.16 -13.55
C MET A 146 9.26 -15.12 -14.63
N GLY A 147 10.19 -16.02 -14.28
CA GLY A 147 10.87 -16.89 -15.26
C GLY A 147 9.96 -17.91 -15.93
N ASN A 148 8.82 -18.26 -15.31
CA ASN A 148 7.82 -19.17 -15.87
C ASN A 148 6.64 -18.45 -16.54
N VAL A 149 6.67 -17.13 -16.69
CA VAL A 149 5.64 -16.37 -17.41
C VAL A 149 5.90 -16.49 -18.91
N THR A 150 5.81 -17.71 -19.45
CA THR A 150 5.62 -17.91 -20.90
C THR A 150 4.22 -17.42 -21.22
N GLY A 151 4.13 -16.34 -22.01
CA GLY A 151 2.88 -15.68 -22.31
C GLY A 151 1.87 -16.61 -22.96
N ASP A 152 0.86 -17.03 -22.19
CA ASP A 152 -0.33 -17.69 -22.69
C ASP A 152 -1.50 -17.34 -21.78
N GLN A 153 -2.12 -16.18 -22.01
CA GLN A 153 -3.58 -15.96 -21.87
C GLN A 153 -4.02 -14.80 -22.78
N ASP A 154 -3.75 -14.90 -24.08
CA ASP A 154 -4.56 -14.26 -25.12
C ASP A 154 -5.05 -15.37 -26.06
N GLY A 155 -6.18 -15.97 -25.71
CA GLY A 155 -6.74 -17.10 -26.44
C GLY A 155 -8.19 -17.34 -26.07
N ILE A 156 -9.06 -16.48 -26.61
CA ILE A 156 -10.51 -16.70 -26.69
C ILE A 156 -10.75 -18.05 -27.40
N SER A 157 -11.30 -19.04 -26.68
CA SER A 157 -12.51 -19.78 -27.05
C SER A 157 -12.99 -20.66 -25.90
#